data_AF-A0A496U9E4-F1
#
_entry.id   AF-A0A496U9E4-F1
#
_cell.length_a   1.000
_cell.length_b   1.000
_cell.length_c   1.000
_cell.angle_alpha   90.00
_cell.angle_beta   90.00
_cell.angle_gamma   90.00
#
_symmetry.space_group_name_H-M   'P 1'
#
loop_
_entity.id
_entity.type
_entity.pdbx_description
1 polymer ?
#
loop_
_entity_poly.entity_id
_entity_poly.type
_entity_poly.pdbx_seq_one_letter_code
_entity_poly.pdbx_strand_id
1 'polypeptide(L)' 'DLKKKLDSELKNHSDITFNGTFIDDSGRGFCDWDAPSAEAVNDVLKIVLGAPPVDGTVVVKQVL' A
#
# COMPACT_ATOMS: atom_id res chain seq x y z
N ASP A 1 12.51 10.92 -1.87
CA ASP A 1 12.42 9.85 -0.87
C ASP A 1 10.97 9.40 -0.78
N LEU A 2 10.65 8.21 -1.33
CA LEU A 2 9.27 7.73 -1.46
C LEU A 2 8.64 7.45 -0.11
N LYS A 3 9.41 6.89 0.83
CA LYS A 3 8.98 6.59 2.18
C LYS A 3 8.50 7.85 2.91
N LYS A 4 9.25 8.95 2.83
CA LYS A 4 8.82 10.24 3.42
C LYS A 4 7.51 10.78 2.87
N LYS A 5 7.26 10.63 1.55
CA LYS A 5 5.99 11.05 0.95
C LYS A 5 4.83 10.21 1.45
N LEU A 6 5.00 8.88 1.44
CA LEU A 6 4.00 7.95 1.94
C LEU A 6 3.70 8.22 3.43
N ASP A 7 4.72 8.35 4.27
CA ASP A 7 4.55 8.63 5.71
C ASP A 7 3.86 9.98 5.98
N SER A 8 4.03 10.94 5.08
CA SER A 8 3.36 12.24 5.19
C SER A 8 1.89 12.12 4.81
N GLU A 9 1.58 11.35 3.78
CA GLU A 9 0.20 11.11 3.35
C GLU A 9 -0.57 10.28 4.38
N LEU A 10 0.03 9.22 4.92
CA LEU A 10 -0.61 8.34 5.92
C LEU A 10 -1.02 9.07 7.21
N LYS A 11 -0.44 10.24 7.52
CA LYS A 11 -0.91 11.08 8.64
C LYS A 11 -2.35 11.59 8.45
N ASN A 12 -2.82 11.65 7.21
CA ASN A 12 -4.18 12.06 6.86
C ASN A 12 -5.18 10.89 6.85
N HIS A 13 -4.70 9.64 6.93
CA HIS A 13 -5.50 8.41 6.81
C HIS A 13 -5.22 7.49 8.00
N SER A 14 -5.83 7.78 9.16
CA SER A 14 -5.59 7.04 10.41
C SER A 14 -6.06 5.59 10.38
N ASP A 15 -6.89 5.23 9.41
CA ASP A 15 -7.46 3.90 9.16
C ASP A 15 -6.65 3.07 8.15
N ILE A 16 -5.54 3.62 7.63
CA ILE A 16 -4.65 2.94 6.68
C ILE A 16 -3.27 2.78 7.33
N THR A 17 -2.78 1.54 7.41
CA THR A 17 -1.43 1.21 7.86
C THR A 17 -0.66 0.53 6.74
N PHE A 18 0.55 1.01 6.50
CA PHE A 18 1.50 0.37 5.59
C PHE A 18 2.47 -0.50 6.38
N ASN A 19 2.36 -1.81 6.22
CA ASN A 19 3.15 -2.79 6.98
C ASN A 19 4.54 -3.01 6.38
N GLY A 20 4.69 -2.82 5.08
CA GLY A 20 5.99 -2.83 4.41
C GLY A 20 5.95 -3.26 2.96
N THR A 21 7.12 -3.19 2.32
CA THR A 21 7.37 -3.80 1.01
C THR A 21 8.26 -5.02 1.19
N PHE A 22 7.84 -6.13 0.59
CA PHE A 22 8.51 -7.42 0.61
C PHE A 22 8.87 -7.81 -0.81
N ILE A 23 9.89 -8.65 -0.96
CA ILE A 23 10.25 -9.26 -2.25
C ILE A 23 10.34 -10.76 -2.05
N ASP A 24 9.89 -11.53 -3.05
CA ASP A 24 10.18 -12.96 -3.10
C ASP A 24 11.52 -13.26 -3.79
N ASP A 25 11.90 -14.54 -3.83
CA ASP A 25 13.15 -15.01 -4.45
C ASP A 25 13.22 -14.75 -5.97
N SER A 26 12.09 -14.50 -6.63
CA SER A 26 12.02 -14.13 -8.05
C SER A 26 12.18 -12.62 -8.29
N GLY A 27 12.27 -11.83 -7.22
CA GLY A 27 12.31 -10.38 -7.26
C GLY A 27 10.94 -9.73 -7.42
N ARG A 28 9.84 -10.49 -7.23
CA ARG A 28 8.49 -9.92 -7.26
C ARG A 28 8.21 -9.18 -5.95
N GLY A 29 7.80 -7.93 -6.07
CA GLY A 29 7.47 -7.07 -4.93
C GLY A 29 6.02 -7.24 -4.48
N PHE A 30 5.82 -7.17 -3.16
CA PHE A 30 4.51 -7.15 -2.52
C PHE A 30 4.48 -6.01 -1.51
N CYS A 31 3.37 -5.27 -1.48
CA CYS A 31 3.14 -4.26 -0.46
C CYS A 31 2.01 -4.75 0.44
N ASP A 32 2.25 -4.79 1.74
CA ASP A 32 1.25 -5.20 2.73
C ASP A 32 0.62 -3.98 3.39
N TRP A 33 -0.69 -4.03 3.53
CA TRP A 33 -1.52 -2.91 4.00
C TRP A 33 -2.68 -3.42 4.86
N ASP A 34 -2.90 -2.75 5.99
CA ASP A 34 -4.18 -2.80 6.69
C ASP A 34 -5.00 -1.56 6.32
N ALA A 35 -6.16 -1.77 5.71
CA ALA A 35 -7.01 -0.69 5.20
C ALA A 35 -8.47 -1.15 5.12
N PRO A 36 -9.46 -0.22 5.14
CA PRO A 36 -10.87 -0.58 5.00
C PRO A 36 -11.23 -1.15 3.62
N SER A 37 -10.46 -0.82 2.57
CA SER A 37 -10.67 -1.32 1.21
C SER A 37 -9.41 -1.18 0.35
N ALA A 38 -9.35 -1.93 -0.75
CA ALA A 38 -8.32 -1.76 -1.77
C ALA A 38 -8.37 -0.39 -2.46
N GLU A 39 -9.54 0.22 -2.55
CA GLU A 39 -9.73 1.54 -3.17
C GLU A 39 -9.07 2.64 -2.34
N ALA A 40 -9.17 2.57 -1.01
CA ALA A 40 -8.49 3.49 -0.10
C ALA A 40 -6.97 3.48 -0.29
N VAL A 41 -6.37 2.28 -0.43
CA VAL A 41 -4.94 2.13 -0.73
C VAL A 41 -4.61 2.71 -2.11
N ASN A 42 -5.44 2.45 -3.12
CA ASN A 42 -5.21 2.96 -4.47
C ASN A 42 -5.24 4.49 -4.53
N ASP A 43 -6.10 5.15 -3.76
CA ASP A 43 -6.18 6.60 -3.73
C ASP A 43 -4.96 7.25 -3.05
N VAL A 44 -4.48 6.67 -1.95
CA VAL A 44 -3.19 7.06 -1.34
C VAL A 44 -2.05 6.90 -2.35
N LEU A 45 -1.98 5.77 -3.05
CA LEU A 45 -0.92 5.51 -4.03
C LEU A 45 -1.02 6.44 -5.25
N LYS A 46 -2.21 6.81 -5.72
CA LYS A 46 -2.35 7.85 -6.77
C LYS A 46 -1.79 9.19 -6.33
N ILE A 47 -1.98 9.59 -5.08
CA ILE A 47 -1.42 10.85 -4.54
C ILE A 47 0.11 10.76 -4.47
N VAL A 48 0.63 9.65 -3.93
CA VAL A 48 2.07 9.49 -3.64
C VAL A 48 2.89 9.20 -4.91
N LEU A 49 2.36 8.36 -5.81
CA LEU A 49 3.03 7.82 -6.99
C LEU A 49 2.49 8.38 -8.32
N GLY A 50 1.31 9.00 -8.32
CA GLY A 50 0.64 9.50 -9.53
C GLY A 50 -0.22 8.45 -10.25
N ALA A 51 -0.19 7.19 -9.82
CA ALA A 51 -0.90 6.09 -10.44
C ALA A 51 -1.18 4.94 -9.44
N PRO A 52 -2.20 4.12 -9.68
CA PRO A 52 -2.39 2.86 -8.94
C PRO A 52 -1.29 1.84 -9.28
N PRO A 53 -1.11 0.79 -8.46
CA PRO A 53 -0.16 -0.29 -8.75
C PRO A 53 -0.51 -1.01 -10.06
N VAL A 54 0.50 -1.25 -10.90
CA VAL A 54 0.35 -1.86 -12.24
C VAL A 54 -0.23 -3.28 -12.16
N ASP A 55 0.25 -4.07 -11.20
CA ASP A 55 -0.20 -5.44 -10.98
C ASP A 55 -1.52 -5.52 -10.18
N GLY A 56 -2.05 -4.38 -9.76
CA GLY A 56 -3.29 -4.27 -9.01
C GLY A 56 -3.15 -4.47 -7.50
N THR A 57 -4.31 -4.57 -6.84
CA THR A 57 -4.44 -4.71 -5.38
C THR A 57 -5.46 -5.83 -5.11
N VAL A 58 -5.13 -6.75 -4.21
CA VAL A 58 -6.01 -7.85 -3.81
C VAL A 58 -6.36 -7.73 -2.33
N VAL A 59 -7.64 -7.92 -2.00
CA VAL A 59 -8.09 -7.98 -0.60
C VAL A 59 -7.89 -9.41 -0.10
N VAL A 60 -7.12 -9.54 0.99
CA VAL A 60 -6.87 -10.82 1.65
C VAL A 60 -7.51 -10.83 3.04
N LYS A 61 -7.75 -12.03 3.58
CA LYS A 61 -8.23 -12.21 4.95
C LYS A 61 -7.17 -12.96 5.75
N GLN A 62 -6.72 -12.37 6.85
CA GLN A 62 -5.90 -13.08 7.82
C GLN A 62 -6.71 -14.22 8.45
N VAL A 63 -6.18 -15.44 8.37
CA VAL A 63 -6.85 -16.65 8.87
C VAL A 63 -6.21 -17.23 10.14
N LEU A 64 -5.05 -16.68 10.57
CA LEU A 64 -4.28 -17.08 11.75
C LEU A 64 -3.73 -15.85 12.46
#